data_AF-A0A5F5XZA2-F1
#
_entry.id   AF-A0A5F5XZA2-F1
#
_cell.length_a   1.000
_cell.length_b   1.000
_cell.length_c   1.000
_cell.angle_alpha   90.00
_cell.angle_beta   90.00
_cell.angle_gamma   90.00
#
_symmetry.space_group_name_H-M   'P 1'
#
loop_
_entity.id
_entity.type
_entity.pdbx_description
1 polymer ?
#
loop_
_entity_poly.entity_id
_entity_poly.type
_entity_poly.pdbx_seq_one_letter_code
_entity_poly.pdbx_strand_id
1 'polypeptide(L)'
;MMAGIDDCYLSTRGYAATLGHFTKATFDAIPKTYSYRAPDLWKETVFTKSPRQEFTDQLAKTHTRVSVQKTQAPAVATTRFYTRKIK
;
A
#
# COMPACT_ATOMS: atom_id res chain seq x y z
N MET A 1 -20.40 16.43 -4.42
CA MET A 1 -20.36 15.09 -3.74
C MET A 1 -18.93 14.55 -3.75
N MET A 2 -18.55 13.67 -2.82
CA MET A 2 -17.16 13.23 -2.55
C MET A 2 -16.34 12.81 -3.79
N ALA A 3 -16.95 12.18 -4.79
CA ALA A 3 -16.26 11.66 -5.98
C ALA A 3 -16.26 12.63 -7.19
N GLY A 4 -16.96 13.77 -7.13
CA GLY A 4 -17.00 14.76 -8.22
C GLY A 4 -17.72 14.32 -9.50
N ILE A 5 -18.69 13.40 -9.41
CA ILE A 5 -19.53 12.98 -10.55
C ILE A 5 -20.73 13.92 -10.66
N ASP A 6 -20.94 14.53 -11.83
CA ASP A 6 -22.05 15.46 -12.10
C ASP A 6 -23.38 14.73 -12.27
N ASP A 7 -23.42 13.73 -13.16
CA ASP A 7 -24.62 12.94 -13.45
C ASP A 7 -24.28 11.44 -13.58
N CYS A 8 -25.05 10.57 -12.92
CA CYS A 8 -24.97 9.13 -13.11
C CYS A 8 -26.30 8.42 -12.80
N TYR A 9 -26.62 7.39 -13.58
CA TYR A 9 -27.70 6.46 -13.25
C TYR A 9 -27.17 5.39 -12.29
N LEU A 10 -27.92 5.13 -11.22
CA LEU A 10 -27.57 4.11 -10.24
C LEU A 10 -28.70 3.08 -10.11
N SER A 11 -28.30 1.81 -10.04
CA SER A 11 -29.18 0.71 -9.68
C SER A 11 -28.49 -0.15 -8.64
N THR A 12 -29.18 -0.46 -7.55
CA THR A 12 -28.72 -1.40 -6.53
C THR A 12 -29.61 -2.62 -6.53
N ARG A 13 -29.01 -3.80 -6.37
CA ARG A 13 -29.70 -5.08 -6.32
C ARG A 13 -29.25 -5.82 -5.06
N GLY A 14 -30.19 -6.40 -4.32
CA GLY A 14 -29.94 -7.05 -3.03
C GLY A 14 -30.46 -6.22 -1.86
N TYR A 15 -29.89 -6.39 -0.66
CA TYR A 15 -30.33 -5.71 0.56
C TYR A 15 -29.84 -4.25 0.61
N ALA A 16 -30.43 -3.40 -0.25
CA ALA A 16 -30.14 -1.97 -0.33
C ALA A 16 -30.84 -1.15 0.76
N ALA A 17 -31.70 -1.77 1.58
CA ALA A 17 -32.44 -1.11 2.65
C ALA A 17 -31.54 -0.61 3.80
N THR A 18 -30.32 -1.14 3.94
CA THR A 18 -29.34 -0.61 4.90
C THR A 18 -28.33 0.30 4.22
N LEU A 19 -28.12 1.46 4.85
CA LEU A 19 -27.18 2.49 4.39
C LEU A 19 -25.79 1.91 4.08
N GLY A 20 -25.29 1.01 4.93
CA GLY A 20 -23.95 0.44 4.82
C GLY A 20 -23.72 -0.40 3.56
N HIS A 21 -24.72 -1.13 3.07
CA HIS A 21 -24.55 -1.92 1.83
C HIS A 21 -24.56 -1.01 0.59
N PHE A 22 -25.39 0.03 0.59
CA PHE A 22 -25.45 0.99 -0.50
C PHE A 22 -24.16 1.81 -0.63
N THR A 23 -23.65 2.34 0.50
CA THR A 23 -22.40 3.12 0.50
C THR A 23 -21.21 2.25 0.08
N LYS A 24 -21.14 1.01 0.55
CA LYS A 24 -20.10 0.06 0.14
C LYS A 24 -20.18 -0.26 -1.35
N ALA A 25 -21.37 -0.54 -1.88
CA ALA A 25 -21.54 -0.81 -3.30
C ALA A 25 -21.07 0.35 -4.18
N THR A 26 -21.34 1.59 -3.75
CA THR A 26 -20.90 2.80 -4.45
C THR A 26 -19.39 2.99 -4.35
N PHE A 27 -18.81 2.81 -3.16
CA PHE A 27 -17.38 2.87 -2.94
C PHE A 27 -16.62 1.82 -3.76
N ASP A 28 -17.17 0.61 -3.89
CA ASP A 28 -16.59 -0.47 -4.68
C ASP A 28 -16.74 -0.22 -6.20
N ALA A 29 -17.73 0.55 -6.64
CA ALA A 29 -17.97 0.85 -8.05
C ALA A 29 -17.03 1.92 -8.61
N ILE A 30 -16.70 2.96 -7.82
CA ILE A 30 -15.83 4.06 -8.24
C ILE A 30 -14.45 3.58 -8.71
N PRO A 31 -13.65 2.80 -7.96
CA PRO A 31 -12.33 2.37 -8.41
C PRO A 31 -12.38 1.44 -9.61
N LYS A 32 -13.52 0.75 -9.83
CA LYS A 32 -13.70 -0.11 -11.00
C LYS A 32 -13.73 0.67 -12.31
N THR A 33 -14.06 1.97 -12.27
CA THR A 33 -13.98 2.84 -13.44
C THR A 33 -12.55 2.95 -13.99
N TYR A 34 -11.53 2.97 -13.11
CA TYR A 34 -10.12 2.94 -13.52
C TYR A 34 -9.67 1.56 -13.99
N SER A 35 -10.28 0.48 -13.48
CA SER A 35 -9.99 -0.88 -13.94
C SER A 35 -10.64 -1.19 -15.29
N TYR A 36 -11.72 -0.48 -15.65
CA TYR A 36 -12.35 -0.60 -16.95
C TYR A 36 -11.47 0.08 -18.00
N ARG A 37 -11.17 -0.64 -19.08
CA ARG A 37 -10.23 -0.18 -20.11
C ARG A 37 -10.96 0.16 -21.39
N ALA A 38 -11.10 1.45 -21.65
CA ALA A 38 -11.64 1.98 -22.90
C ALA A 38 -10.55 2.01 -24.01
N PRO A 39 -10.93 2.04 -25.30
CA PRO A 39 -9.99 1.97 -26.44
C PRO A 39 -8.91 3.06 -26.48
N ASP A 40 -9.20 4.22 -25.90
CA ASP A 40 -8.28 5.34 -25.74
C ASP A 40 -7.11 5.03 -24.78
N LEU A 41 -7.33 4.16 -23.79
CA LEU A 41 -6.30 3.69 -22.83
C LEU A 41 -5.57 2.40 -23.30
N TRP A 42 -5.69 2.01 -24.58
CA TRP A 42 -5.00 0.81 -25.10
C TRP A 42 -3.52 1.01 -25.38
N LYS A 43 -3.08 2.26 -25.55
CA LYS A 43 -1.67 2.60 -25.76
C LYS A 43 -0.84 2.13 -24.57
N GLU A 44 0.38 1.71 -24.84
CA GLU A 44 1.31 1.26 -23.81
C GLU A 44 1.68 2.42 -22.87
N THR A 45 1.69 2.15 -21.57
CA THR A 45 2.07 3.13 -20.56
C THR A 45 3.57 3.09 -20.35
N VAL A 46 4.24 4.25 -20.43
CA VAL A 46 5.64 4.37 -20.03
C VAL A 46 5.71 4.45 -18.52
N PHE A 47 6.31 3.44 -17.88
CA PHE A 47 6.50 3.44 -16.43
C PHE A 47 7.64 4.39 -16.06
N THR A 48 7.34 5.39 -15.23
CA THR A 48 8.33 6.27 -14.62
C THR A 48 8.84 5.68 -13.30
N LYS A 49 9.91 6.25 -12.75
CA LYS A 49 10.38 5.86 -11.42
C LYS A 49 9.29 6.18 -10.40
N SER A 50 9.22 5.38 -9.34
CA SER A 50 8.23 5.65 -8.29
C SER A 50 8.57 6.97 -7.57
N PRO A 51 7.59 7.78 -7.13
CA PRO A 51 7.87 9.03 -6.43
C PRO A 51 8.74 8.85 -5.18
N ARG A 52 8.57 7.71 -4.47
CA ARG A 52 9.42 7.37 -3.32
C ARG A 52 10.90 7.23 -3.72
N GLN A 53 11.16 6.63 -4.88
CA GLN A 53 12.52 6.47 -5.39
C GLN A 53 13.09 7.79 -5.90
N GLU A 54 12.29 8.61 -6.58
CA GLU A 54 12.72 9.93 -7.08
C GLU A 54 13.06 10.91 -5.96
N PHE A 55 12.27 10.93 -4.89
CA PHE A 55 12.44 11.88 -3.76
C PHE A 55 13.14 11.27 -2.54
N THR A 56 13.88 10.16 -2.71
CA THR A 56 14.55 9.44 -1.62
C THR A 56 15.40 10.38 -0.75
N ASP A 57 16.20 11.25 -1.38
CA ASP A 57 17.12 12.16 -0.68
C ASP A 57 16.40 13.25 0.12
N GLN A 58 15.22 13.67 -0.34
CA GLN A 58 14.39 14.64 0.37
C GLN A 58 13.66 13.97 1.54
N LEU A 59 13.02 12.82 1.28
CA LEU A 59 12.32 12.02 2.27
C LEU A 59 13.24 11.59 3.42
N ALA A 60 14.50 11.23 3.13
CA ALA A 60 15.48 10.86 4.15
C ALA A 60 15.81 12.02 5.12
N LYS A 61 15.70 13.27 4.66
CA LYS A 61 16.03 14.47 5.45
C LYS A 61 14.84 14.98 6.29
N THR A 62 13.62 14.87 5.78
CA THR A 62 12.41 15.34 6.48
C THR A 62 11.72 14.26 7.31
N HIS A 63 11.93 12.99 7.01
CA HIS A 63 11.32 11.89 7.77
C HIS A 63 12.18 11.56 9.00
N THR A 64 11.99 12.30 10.09
CA THR A 64 12.45 11.86 11.42
C THR A 64 11.69 10.59 11.78
N ARG A 65 12.32 9.42 11.64
CA ARG A 65 11.73 8.17 12.11
C ARG A 65 11.56 8.31 13.63
N VAL A 66 10.32 8.29 14.12
CA VAL A 66 10.08 7.95 15.53
C VAL A 66 10.65 6.54 15.69
N SER A 67 11.83 6.46 16.29
CA SER A 67 12.51 5.20 16.52
C SER A 67 11.69 4.39 17.52
N VAL A 68 10.92 3.41 17.03
CA VAL A 68 10.51 2.31 17.90
C VAL A 68 11.79 1.53 18.19
N GLN A 69 12.38 1.76 19.36
CA GLN A 69 13.51 0.98 19.85
C GLN A 69 13.05 -0.47 19.97
N LYS A 70 13.44 -1.31 19.00
CA LYS A 70 13.36 -2.76 19.19
C LYS A 70 14.45 -3.12 20.19
N THR A 71 14.08 -3.28 21.46
CA THR A 71 14.96 -3.87 22.48
C THR A 71 15.30 -5.28 22.03
N GLN A 72 16.48 -5.46 21.44
CA GLN A 72 17.05 -6.77 21.21
C GLN A 72 18.06 -7.01 22.33
N ALA A 73 17.71 -7.91 23.26
CA ALA A 73 18.60 -8.32 24.34
C ALA A 73 19.94 -8.82 23.75
N PRO A 74 21.09 -8.46 24.33
CA PRO A 74 22.37 -8.94 23.85
C PRO A 74 22.43 -10.46 24.01
N ALA A 75 22.52 -11.19 22.90
CA ALA A 75 22.85 -12.60 22.92
C ALA A 75 24.30 -12.73 23.43
N VAL A 76 24.46 -13.09 24.70
CA VAL A 76 25.74 -13.44 25.30
C VAL A 76 26.30 -14.65 24.53
N ALA A 77 27.35 -14.42 23.76
CA ALA A 77 28.10 -15.45 23.07
C ALA A 77 28.81 -16.32 24.12
N THR A 78 28.32 -17.55 24.33
CA THR A 78 29.06 -18.56 25.09
C THR A 78 30.11 -19.18 24.18
N THR A 79 31.29 -18.56 24.15
CA THR A 79 32.46 -19.11 23.46
C THR A 79 32.99 -20.29 24.24
N ARG A 80 32.60 -21.53 23.89
CA ARG A 80 33.33 -22.74 24.32
C ARG A 80 34.37 -23.08 23.25
N PHE A 81 35.57 -22.54 23.45
CA PHE A 81 36.80 -23.02 22.83
C PHE A 81 37.01 -24.49 23.24
N TYR A 82 36.75 -25.44 22.33
CA TYR A 82 37.31 -26.78 22.45
C TYR A 82 38.56 -26.86 21.58
N THR A 83 39.72 -26.58 22.19
CA THR A 83 41.00 -27.07 21.69
C THR A 83 41.19 -28.50 22.21
N ARG A 84 41.09 -29.51 21.34
CA ARG A 84 41.81 -30.78 21.56
C ARG A 84 42.85 -30.94 20.46
N LYS A 85 44.08 -30.60 20.85
CA LYS A 85 45.32 -31.00 20.19
C LYS A 85 45.48 -32.52 20.27
N ILE A 86 45.75 -33.12 19.09
CA ILE A 86 46.81 -34.10 18.78
C ILE A 86 46.85 -35.41 19.58
N LYS A 87 46.60 -36.54 18.90
CA LYS A 87 47.65 -37.51 18.48
C LYS A 87 47.13 -38.39 17.35
#